data_AF-A0A9C7EVX2-F1
#
_entry.id   AF-A0A9C7EVX2-F1
#
_cell.length_a   1.000
_cell.length_b   1.000
_cell.length_c   1.000
_cell.angle_alpha   90.00
_cell.angle_beta   90.00
_cell.angle_gamma   90.00
#
_symmetry.space_group_name_H-M   'P 1'
#
loop_
_entity.id
_entity.type
_entity.pdbx_description
1 polymer ?
#
loop_
_entity_poly.entity_id
_entity_poly.type
_entity_poly.pdbx_seq_one_letter_code
_entity_poly.pdbx_strand_id
1 'polypeptide(L)'
;FKKIIALSTLSQLGLMMSILALGSYKLAFFHLLTHALFKALLFMCAGNIIHNMGNCQDIRFMGSLILKMPLTCVFFNICNFSLCGLPFLSGFYSKDLIVEIMSMEYLNIFIYFIFYISVGLTVCYSFRLSYYVLSGNFNYTSLNLLSENNKVMLKGMGGLILLVVIMGSILSWLIFPFPYFIC
;
A
#
# COMPACT_ATOMS: atom_id res chain seq x y z
N PHE A 1 -11.57 -9.45 0.03
CA PHE A 1 -10.54 -8.63 0.71
C PHE A 1 -9.14 -9.16 0.47
N LYS A 2 -8.76 -10.32 1.05
CA LYS A 2 -7.40 -10.90 0.99
C LYS A 2 -6.87 -11.09 -0.43
N LYS A 3 -7.71 -11.53 -1.38
CA LYS A 3 -7.34 -11.71 -2.80
C LYS A 3 -6.81 -10.42 -3.45
N ILE A 4 -7.42 -9.26 -3.16
CA ILE A 4 -7.01 -7.97 -3.72
C ILE A 4 -5.63 -7.57 -3.16
N ILE A 5 -5.39 -7.82 -1.87
CA ILE A 5 -4.10 -7.51 -1.23
C ILE A 5 -2.99 -8.44 -1.75
N ALA A 6 -3.29 -9.72 -2.00
CA ALA A 6 -2.36 -10.68 -2.58
C ALA A 6 -2.02 -10.37 -4.05
N LEU A 7 -3.01 -10.00 -4.87
CA LEU A 7 -2.76 -9.59 -6.25
C LEU A 7 -1.94 -8.30 -6.31
N SER A 8 -2.16 -7.38 -5.37
CA SER A 8 -1.33 -6.18 -5.29
C SER A 8 0.11 -6.47 -4.84
N THR A 9 0.37 -7.48 -3.99
CA THR A 9 1.76 -7.92 -3.72
C THR A 9 2.41 -8.53 -4.96
N LEU A 10 1.66 -9.31 -5.74
CA LEU A 10 2.17 -9.86 -7.00
C LEU A 10 2.55 -8.75 -7.99
N SER A 11 1.72 -7.70 -8.11
CA SER A 11 2.04 -6.55 -8.98
C SER A 11 3.30 -5.81 -8.54
N GLN A 12 3.52 -5.61 -7.23
CA GLN A 12 4.71 -4.93 -6.71
C GLN A 12 5.96 -5.79 -6.84
N LEU A 13 5.85 -7.11 -6.69
CA LEU A 13 6.95 -8.04 -6.99
C LEU A 13 7.32 -8.01 -8.48
N GLY A 14 6.33 -7.88 -9.37
CA GLY A 14 6.57 -7.65 -10.80
C GLY A 14 7.39 -6.38 -11.05
N LEU A 15 7.05 -5.28 -10.38
CA LEU A 15 7.84 -4.03 -10.42
C LEU A 15 9.27 -4.24 -9.89
N MET A 16 9.43 -4.94 -8.75
CA MET A 16 10.75 -5.28 -8.20
C MET A 16 11.59 -6.08 -9.20
N MET A 17 10.98 -7.03 -9.90
CA MET A 17 11.67 -7.86 -10.89
C MET A 17 12.08 -7.06 -12.14
N SER A 18 11.26 -6.11 -12.60
CA SER A 18 11.63 -5.26 -13.75
C SER A 18 12.85 -4.39 -13.45
N ILE A 19 12.93 -3.82 -12.24
CA ILE A 19 14.07 -3.01 -11.79
C ILE A 19 15.34 -3.87 -11.67
N LEU A 20 15.20 -5.09 -11.12
CA LEU A 20 16.31 -6.04 -11.04
C LEU A 20 16.83 -6.40 -12.43
N ALA A 21 15.95 -6.60 -13.40
CA ALA A 21 16.33 -6.90 -14.79
C ALA A 21 17.10 -5.74 -15.45
N LEU A 22 16.89 -4.51 -14.99
CA LEU A 22 17.59 -3.31 -15.46
C LEU A 22 18.89 -3.04 -14.68
N GLY A 23 19.23 -3.90 -13.72
CA GLY A 23 20.53 -3.88 -13.03
C GLY A 23 20.57 -3.04 -11.75
N SER A 24 19.48 -2.38 -11.37
CA SER A 24 19.41 -1.52 -10.19
C SER A 24 19.00 -2.27 -8.91
N TYR A 25 19.85 -3.20 -8.47
CA TYR A 25 19.58 -4.06 -7.29
C TYR A 25 19.35 -3.28 -5.98
N LYS A 26 20.03 -2.14 -5.78
CA LYS A 26 19.87 -1.31 -4.57
C LYS A 26 18.45 -0.74 -4.47
N LEU A 27 17.86 -0.33 -5.58
CA LEU A 27 16.51 0.22 -5.65
C LEU A 27 15.45 -0.86 -5.46
N ALA A 28 15.65 -2.03 -6.05
CA ALA A 28 14.77 -3.17 -5.82
C ALA A 28 14.76 -3.58 -4.33
N PHE A 29 15.92 -3.63 -3.68
CA PHE A 29 16.03 -3.93 -2.25
C PHE A 29 15.39 -2.83 -1.38
N PHE A 30 15.63 -1.56 -1.71
CA PHE A 30 15.01 -0.43 -1.03
C PHE A 30 13.47 -0.50 -1.13
N HIS A 31 12.94 -0.76 -2.33
CA HIS A 31 11.51 -0.90 -2.53
C HIS A 31 10.95 -2.09 -1.75
N LEU A 32 11.65 -3.24 -1.72
CA LEU A 32 11.27 -4.40 -0.93
C LEU A 32 11.09 -4.06 0.55
N LEU A 33 12.03 -3.32 1.15
CA LEU A 33 11.95 -2.90 2.55
C LEU A 33 10.73 -2.00 2.80
N THR A 34 10.54 -0.97 1.97
CA THR A 34 9.38 -0.07 2.10
C THR A 34 8.06 -0.82 1.90
N HIS A 35 8.04 -1.75 0.94
CA HIS A 35 6.87 -2.56 0.60
C HIS A 35 6.47 -3.50 1.73
N ALA A 36 7.44 -4.13 2.41
CA ALA A 36 7.17 -4.98 3.55
C ALA A 36 6.45 -4.20 4.68
N LEU A 37 6.88 -2.96 4.96
CA LEU A 37 6.30 -2.13 6.01
C LEU A 37 4.83 -1.79 5.76
N PHE A 38 4.52 -1.18 4.61
CA PHE A 38 3.12 -0.79 4.34
C PHE A 38 2.22 -1.99 4.08
N LYS A 39 2.75 -3.10 3.53
CA LYS A 39 1.96 -4.33 3.37
C LYS A 39 1.64 -4.98 4.70
N ALA A 40 2.57 -5.04 5.64
CA ALA A 40 2.32 -5.57 6.98
C ALA A 40 1.16 -4.80 7.65
N LEU A 41 1.19 -3.48 7.57
CA LEU A 41 0.13 -2.63 8.12
C LEU A 41 -1.21 -2.80 7.37
N LEU A 42 -1.21 -2.92 6.03
CA LEU A 42 -2.42 -3.24 5.25
C LEU A 42 -3.05 -4.56 5.69
N PHE A 43 -2.24 -5.62 5.85
CA PHE A 43 -2.74 -6.92 6.28
C PHE A 43 -3.24 -6.91 7.72
N MET A 44 -2.61 -6.13 8.60
CA MET A 44 -3.09 -5.96 9.97
C MET A 44 -4.44 -5.25 9.99
N CYS A 45 -4.57 -4.13 9.25
CA CYS A 45 -5.84 -3.39 9.13
C CYS A 45 -6.94 -4.26 8.55
N ALA A 46 -6.63 -4.99 7.47
CA ALA A 46 -7.52 -5.98 6.86
C ALA A 46 -7.98 -7.05 7.86
N GLY A 47 -7.04 -7.58 8.64
CA GLY A 47 -7.30 -8.61 9.65
C GLY A 47 -8.26 -8.14 10.72
N ASN A 48 -8.06 -6.91 11.22
CA ASN A 48 -8.96 -6.30 12.19
C ASN A 48 -10.38 -6.11 11.63
N ILE A 49 -10.50 -5.57 10.41
CA ILE A 49 -11.79 -5.38 9.75
C ILE A 49 -12.50 -6.73 9.57
N ILE A 50 -11.79 -7.76 9.09
CA ILE A 50 -12.37 -9.09 8.86
C ILE A 50 -12.82 -9.74 10.18
N HIS A 51 -12.01 -9.62 11.24
CA HIS A 51 -12.34 -10.17 12.55
C HIS A 51 -13.60 -9.52 13.14
N ASN A 52 -13.68 -8.20 13.09
CA ASN A 52 -14.83 -7.45 13.58
C ASN A 52 -16.09 -7.67 12.74
N MET A 53 -15.93 -8.04 11.47
CA MET A 53 -17.03 -8.39 10.55
C MET A 53 -17.36 -9.89 10.57
N GLY A 54 -17.00 -10.64 11.62
CA GLY A 54 -17.38 -12.05 11.76
C GLY A 54 -16.82 -12.96 10.68
N ASN A 55 -15.58 -12.70 10.22
CA ASN A 55 -14.90 -13.40 9.12
C ASN A 55 -15.48 -13.15 7.71
N CYS A 56 -16.37 -12.17 7.53
CA CYS A 56 -16.80 -11.73 6.20
C CYS A 56 -15.63 -11.07 5.45
N GLN A 57 -15.19 -11.69 4.36
CA GLN A 57 -14.09 -11.19 3.52
C GLN A 57 -14.55 -10.46 2.26
N ASP A 58 -15.85 -10.50 1.95
CA ASP A 58 -16.39 -9.90 0.75
C ASP A 58 -16.58 -8.39 0.92
N ILE A 59 -15.85 -7.61 0.12
CA ILE A 59 -15.88 -6.13 0.15
C ILE A 59 -17.25 -5.53 -0.18
N ARG A 60 -18.15 -6.30 -0.81
CA ARG A 60 -19.51 -5.86 -1.16
C ARG A 60 -20.41 -5.72 0.07
N PHE A 61 -20.12 -6.50 1.11
CA PHE A 61 -20.82 -6.44 2.40
C PHE A 61 -20.11 -5.51 3.39
N MET A 62 -19.06 -4.80 2.95
CA MET A 62 -18.42 -3.74 3.73
C MET A 62 -19.00 -2.39 3.29
N GLY A 63 -19.11 -1.45 4.23
CA GLY A 63 -19.60 -0.11 3.93
C GLY A 63 -19.65 0.77 5.19
N SER A 64 -19.38 2.06 5.03
CA SER A 64 -19.40 3.06 6.12
C SER A 64 -18.65 2.64 7.40
N LEU A 65 -17.49 1.98 7.27
CA LEU A 65 -16.69 1.56 8.42
C LEU A 65 -16.09 2.76 9.18
N ILE A 66 -16.00 3.94 8.57
CA ILE A 66 -15.52 5.17 9.22
C ILE A 66 -16.30 5.48 10.51
N LEU A 67 -17.63 5.24 10.52
CA LEU A 67 -18.48 5.57 11.66
C LEU A 67 -18.29 4.64 12.87
N LYS A 68 -17.85 3.39 12.63
CA LYS A 68 -17.70 2.37 13.68
C LYS A 68 -16.25 2.11 14.04
N MET A 69 -15.35 2.25 13.07
CA MET A 69 -13.94 1.94 13.18
C MET A 69 -13.06 3.05 12.56
N PRO A 70 -13.09 4.28 13.11
CA PRO A 70 -12.42 5.42 12.51
C PRO A 70 -10.90 5.27 12.46
N LEU A 71 -10.27 4.75 13.53
CA LEU A 71 -8.81 4.73 13.64
C LEU A 71 -8.21 3.77 12.60
N THR A 72 -8.77 2.57 12.50
CA THR A 72 -8.34 1.57 11.53
C THR A 72 -8.62 1.99 10.10
N CYS A 73 -9.69 2.74 9.84
CA CYS A 73 -9.97 3.32 8.52
C CYS A 73 -8.91 4.34 8.12
N VAL A 74 -8.50 5.23 9.03
CA VAL A 74 -7.40 6.19 8.77
C VAL A 74 -6.11 5.44 8.45
N PHE A 75 -5.77 4.44 9.27
CA PHE A 75 -4.55 3.65 9.11
C PHE A 75 -4.53 2.91 7.76
N PHE A 76 -5.65 2.31 7.41
CA PHE A 76 -5.85 1.63 6.13
C PHE A 76 -5.65 2.58 4.93
N ASN A 77 -6.17 3.81 5.02
CA ASN A 77 -6.03 4.80 3.96
C ASN A 77 -4.59 5.29 3.81
N ILE A 78 -3.90 5.57 4.91
CA ILE A 78 -2.48 5.96 4.87
C ILE A 78 -1.66 4.88 4.13
N CYS A 79 -1.95 3.60 4.37
CA CYS A 79 -1.25 2.54 3.67
C CYS A 79 -1.62 2.45 2.20
N ASN A 80 -2.91 2.54 1.85
CA ASN A 80 -3.33 2.54 0.45
C ASN A 80 -2.67 3.70 -0.31
N PHE A 81 -2.55 4.86 0.31
CA PHE A 81 -1.83 6.00 -0.24
C PHE A 81 -0.32 5.76 -0.39
N SER A 82 0.32 5.11 0.59
CA SER A 82 1.72 4.70 0.43
C SER A 82 1.91 3.71 -0.72
N LEU A 83 0.94 2.82 -0.97
CA LEU A 83 1.00 1.86 -2.08
C LEU A 83 0.78 2.53 -3.44
N CYS A 84 -0.07 3.56 -3.49
CA CYS A 84 -0.21 4.43 -4.67
C CYS A 84 1.08 5.20 -4.95
N GLY A 85 1.80 5.62 -3.90
CA GLY A 85 3.01 6.43 -4.02
C GLY A 85 2.73 7.93 -3.86
N LEU A 86 1.79 8.32 -2.98
CA LEU A 86 1.56 9.74 -2.68
C LEU A 86 2.82 10.40 -2.07
N PRO A 87 3.07 11.69 -2.35
CA PRO A 87 4.28 12.39 -1.90
C PRO A 87 4.42 12.33 -0.38
N PHE A 88 5.68 12.25 0.08
CA PHE A 88 6.11 12.16 1.49
C PHE A 88 5.79 10.86 2.24
N LEU A 89 5.08 9.91 1.63
CA LEU A 89 4.90 8.58 2.21
C LEU A 89 6.04 7.63 1.77
N SER A 90 6.30 6.57 2.54
CA SER A 90 7.41 5.65 2.25
C SER A 90 7.44 5.06 0.85
N GLY A 91 6.28 4.78 0.25
CA GLY A 91 6.21 4.22 -1.10
C GLY A 91 6.56 5.21 -2.20
N PHE A 92 6.46 6.53 -1.98
CA PHE A 92 6.89 7.53 -2.95
C PHE A 92 8.40 7.47 -3.17
N TYR A 93 9.17 7.48 -2.08
CA TYR A 93 10.63 7.50 -2.15
C TYR A 93 11.21 6.35 -3.00
N SER A 94 10.59 5.18 -2.98
CA SER A 94 11.05 4.04 -3.79
C SER A 94 10.37 3.99 -5.16
N LYS A 95 9.05 4.05 -5.21
CA LYS A 95 8.27 3.82 -6.44
C LYS A 95 8.45 4.94 -7.46
N ASP A 96 8.62 6.18 -7.02
CA ASP A 96 8.84 7.32 -7.93
C ASP A 96 10.22 7.24 -8.60
N LEU A 97 11.28 7.01 -7.81
CA LEU A 97 12.64 6.78 -8.32
C LEU A 97 12.71 5.60 -9.30
N ILE A 98 11.93 4.55 -9.05
CA ILE A 98 11.81 3.42 -9.96
C ILE A 98 11.25 3.88 -11.32
N VAL A 99 10.12 4.60 -11.31
CA VAL A 99 9.46 5.06 -12.54
C VAL A 99 10.36 6.01 -13.32
N GLU A 100 11.09 6.87 -12.62
CA GLU A 100 12.07 7.79 -13.21
C GLU A 100 13.23 7.04 -13.88
N ILE A 101 13.81 6.03 -13.23
CA ILE A 101 14.92 5.27 -13.83
C ILE A 101 14.43 4.47 -15.05
N MET A 102 13.21 3.93 -15.01
CA MET A 102 12.62 3.28 -16.18
C MET A 102 12.44 4.26 -17.36
N SER A 103 12.17 5.55 -17.10
CA SER A 103 11.97 6.54 -18.17
C SER A 103 13.27 7.08 -18.75
N MET A 104 14.36 7.06 -17.98
CA MET A 104 15.68 7.49 -18.44
C MET A 104 16.41 6.41 -19.24
N GLU A 105 16.11 5.14 -19.01
CA GLU A 105 16.77 4.03 -19.71
C GLU A 105 16.17 3.76 -21.10
N TYR A 106 17.00 3.20 -21.98
CA TYR A 106 16.59 2.77 -23.32
C TYR A 106 15.74 1.48 -23.26
N LEU A 107 14.46 1.62 -22.96
CA LEU A 107 13.47 0.54 -22.98
C LEU A 107 12.67 0.52 -24.28
N ASN A 108 12.23 -0.68 -24.67
CA ASN A 108 11.28 -0.82 -25.77
C ASN A 108 9.94 -0.15 -25.41
N ILE A 109 9.35 0.58 -26.36
CA ILE A 109 8.10 1.36 -26.18
C ILE A 109 6.96 0.50 -25.60
N PHE A 110 6.91 -0.78 -25.98
CA PHE A 110 5.90 -1.72 -25.49
C PHE A 110 6.05 -2.02 -23.99
N ILE A 111 7.28 -2.22 -23.53
CA ILE A 111 7.57 -2.49 -22.10
C ILE A 111 7.24 -1.25 -21.28
N TYR A 112 7.64 -0.08 -21.78
CA TYR A 112 7.33 1.21 -21.17
C TYR A 112 5.82 1.39 -20.98
N PHE A 113 5.02 1.13 -22.02
CA PHE A 113 3.56 1.27 -21.95
C PHE A 113 2.91 0.33 -20.93
N ILE A 114 3.31 -0.95 -20.91
CA ILE A 114 2.81 -1.92 -19.93
C ILE A 114 3.15 -1.49 -18.51
N PHE A 115 4.35 -0.98 -18.30
CA PHE A 115 4.82 -0.54 -16.98
C PHE A 115 3.95 0.60 -16.44
N TYR A 116 3.71 1.66 -17.22
CA TYR A 116 2.86 2.78 -16.79
C TYR A 116 1.40 2.37 -16.59
N ILE A 117 0.85 1.49 -17.43
CA ILE A 117 -0.48 0.91 -17.19
C ILE A 117 -0.52 0.16 -15.87
N SER A 118 0.51 -0.64 -15.56
CA SER A 118 0.57 -1.38 -14.31
C SER A 118 0.54 -0.45 -13.10
N VAL A 119 1.28 0.66 -13.13
CA VAL A 119 1.28 1.70 -12.09
C VAL A 119 -0.11 2.35 -11.99
N GLY A 120 -0.75 2.69 -13.11
CA GLY A 120 -2.12 3.22 -13.13
C GLY A 120 -3.14 2.26 -12.52
N LEU A 121 -3.06 0.96 -12.86
CA LEU A 121 -3.91 -0.08 -12.27
C LEU A 121 -3.72 -0.19 -10.75
N THR A 122 -2.50 0.07 -10.23
CA THR A 122 -2.28 0.10 -8.77
C THR A 122 -3.09 1.17 -8.07
N VAL A 123 -3.22 2.34 -8.68
CA VAL A 123 -4.04 3.42 -8.13
C VAL A 123 -5.52 3.06 -8.23
N CYS A 124 -5.96 2.54 -9.38
CA CYS A 124 -7.37 2.17 -9.60
C CYS A 124 -7.88 1.14 -8.59
N TYR A 125 -7.16 0.05 -8.34
CA TYR A 125 -7.64 -0.95 -7.37
C TYR A 125 -7.55 -0.45 -5.92
N SER A 126 -6.58 0.41 -5.60
CA SER A 126 -6.41 0.96 -4.24
C SER A 126 -7.53 1.93 -3.92
N PHE A 127 -7.87 2.80 -4.87
CA PHE A 127 -8.99 3.71 -4.74
C PHE A 127 -10.31 2.95 -4.63
N ARG A 128 -10.54 1.95 -5.50
CA ARG A 128 -11.71 1.05 -5.41
C ARG A 128 -11.81 0.43 -4.02
N LEU A 129 -10.72 -0.09 -3.48
CA LEU A 129 -10.70 -0.72 -2.16
C LEU A 129 -11.07 0.29 -1.06
N SER A 130 -10.49 1.49 -1.09
CA SER A 130 -10.83 2.56 -0.13
C SER A 130 -12.30 2.96 -0.23
N TYR A 131 -12.85 3.08 -1.43
CA TYR A 131 -14.26 3.45 -1.64
C TYR A 131 -15.22 2.44 -1.01
N TYR A 132 -15.05 1.13 -1.25
CA TYR A 132 -15.94 0.11 -0.68
C TYR A 132 -15.83 -0.04 0.84
N VAL A 133 -14.67 0.28 1.43
CA VAL A 133 -14.47 0.18 2.89
C VAL A 133 -15.05 1.41 3.61
N LEU A 134 -14.79 2.59 3.07
CA LEU A 134 -15.10 3.87 3.71
C LEU A 134 -16.50 4.38 3.36
N SER A 135 -16.87 4.28 2.10
CA SER A 135 -18.06 4.89 1.52
C SER A 135 -19.17 3.85 1.31
N GLY A 136 -20.38 4.34 1.09
CA GLY A 136 -21.57 3.53 0.85
C GLY A 136 -22.38 3.27 2.10
N ASN A 137 -23.56 2.67 1.90
CA ASN A 137 -24.48 2.35 2.98
C ASN A 137 -23.98 1.16 3.81
N PHE A 138 -24.51 1.05 5.02
CA PHE A 138 -24.29 -0.10 5.87
C PHE A 138 -24.88 -1.37 5.23
N ASN A 139 -24.02 -2.18 4.63
CA ASN A 139 -24.39 -3.38 3.86
C ASN A 139 -24.04 -4.69 4.57
N TYR A 140 -23.86 -4.66 5.89
CA TYR A 140 -23.52 -5.81 6.69
C TYR A 140 -24.70 -6.32 7.53
N THR A 141 -24.54 -7.52 8.10
CA THR A 141 -25.57 -8.21 8.88
C THR A 141 -26.14 -7.33 10.00
N SER A 142 -27.44 -7.45 10.26
CA SER A 142 -28.16 -6.63 11.25
C SER A 142 -27.63 -6.80 12.67
N LEU A 143 -27.11 -7.99 13.00
CA LEU A 143 -26.43 -8.31 14.24
C LEU A 143 -24.92 -8.12 14.07
N ASN A 144 -24.42 -6.92 14.35
CA ASN A 144 -23.00 -6.61 14.25
C ASN A 144 -22.45 -6.01 15.53
N LEU A 145 -21.36 -6.60 16.05
CA LEU A 145 -20.63 -6.11 17.21
C LEU A 145 -19.31 -5.44 16.80
N LEU A 146 -19.43 -4.37 15.99
CA LEU A 146 -18.27 -3.60 15.54
C LEU A 146 -17.74 -2.75 16.69
N SER A 147 -16.53 -3.02 17.16
CA SER A 147 -15.86 -2.22 18.18
C SER A 147 -14.35 -2.08 17.91
N GLU A 148 -13.80 -0.90 18.16
CA GLU A 148 -12.35 -0.64 18.13
C GLU A 148 -11.71 -0.79 19.53
N ASN A 149 -12.20 -1.69 20.38
CA ASN A 149 -11.73 -1.73 21.77
C ASN A 149 -10.44 -2.53 21.98
N ASN A 150 -9.96 -3.27 20.97
CA ASN A 150 -8.77 -4.10 21.07
C ASN A 150 -7.48 -3.27 21.05
N LYS A 151 -7.11 -2.72 22.23
CA LYS A 151 -5.93 -1.86 22.44
C LYS A 151 -4.62 -2.49 21.98
N VAL A 152 -4.46 -3.81 22.10
CA VAL A 152 -3.24 -4.52 21.66
C VAL A 152 -3.03 -4.37 20.15
N MET A 153 -4.09 -4.60 19.37
CA MET A 153 -4.04 -4.50 17.92
C MET A 153 -3.88 -3.05 17.46
N LEU A 154 -4.58 -2.12 18.10
CA LEU A 154 -4.42 -0.68 17.81
C LEU A 154 -3.00 -0.19 18.11
N LYS A 155 -2.38 -0.63 19.21
CA LYS A 155 -0.99 -0.28 19.54
C LYS A 155 -0.01 -0.82 18.49
N GLY A 156 -0.20 -2.06 18.03
CA GLY A 156 0.60 -2.66 16.96
C GLY A 156 0.49 -1.89 15.63
N MET A 157 -0.74 -1.56 15.22
CA MET A 157 -0.98 -0.72 14.04
C MET A 157 -0.37 0.67 14.18
N GLY A 158 -0.56 1.30 15.35
CA GLY A 158 -0.01 2.62 15.67
C GLY A 158 1.50 2.72 15.48
N GLY A 159 2.25 1.72 15.99
CA GLY A 159 3.70 1.67 15.83
C GLY A 159 4.14 1.52 14.36
N LEU A 160 3.43 0.70 13.59
CA LEU A 160 3.74 0.48 12.17
C LEU A 160 3.47 1.71 11.31
N ILE A 161 2.47 2.53 11.61
CA ILE A 161 2.18 3.74 10.82
C ILE A 161 3.29 4.75 10.90
N LEU A 162 3.83 4.94 12.10
CA LEU A 162 4.97 5.83 12.31
C LEU A 162 6.16 5.40 11.43
N LEU A 163 6.39 4.08 11.31
CA LEU A 163 7.38 3.54 10.39
C LEU A 163 7.01 3.76 8.91
N VAL A 164 5.75 3.56 8.52
CA VAL A 164 5.32 3.77 7.12
C VAL A 164 5.48 5.22 6.67
N VAL A 165 5.37 6.20 7.58
CA VAL A 165 5.59 7.61 7.25
C VAL A 165 7.09 7.96 7.24
N ILE A 166 7.83 7.56 8.27
CA ILE A 166 9.20 8.07 8.48
C ILE A 166 10.26 7.19 7.83
N MET A 167 10.08 5.87 7.81
CA MET A 167 11.15 4.94 7.43
C MET A 167 11.58 5.09 5.96
N GLY A 168 10.70 5.55 5.08
CA GLY A 168 11.04 5.78 3.68
C GLY A 168 12.12 6.85 3.47
N SER A 169 12.02 7.97 4.18
CA SER A 169 13.03 9.04 4.10
C SER A 169 14.33 8.66 4.81
N ILE A 170 14.23 7.98 5.95
CA ILE A 170 15.42 7.49 6.67
C ILE A 170 16.20 6.50 5.78
N LEU A 171 15.50 5.54 5.18
CA LEU A 171 16.14 4.54 4.32
C LEU A 171 16.72 5.15 3.05
N SER A 172 16.05 6.14 2.43
CA SER A 172 16.58 6.79 1.24
C SER A 172 17.91 7.50 1.53
N TRP A 173 18.00 8.23 2.65
CA TRP A 173 19.23 8.90 3.08
C TRP A 173 20.36 7.93 3.47
N LEU A 174 20.02 6.74 3.98
CA LEU A 174 21.02 5.74 4.36
C LEU A 174 21.56 4.94 3.16
N ILE A 175 20.68 4.58 2.22
CA ILE A 175 21.03 3.69 1.10
C ILE A 175 21.65 4.48 -0.06
N PHE A 176 21.18 5.71 -0.30
CA PHE A 176 21.64 6.56 -1.39
C PHE A 176 22.44 7.75 -0.83
N PRO A 177 23.79 7.68 -0.85
CA PRO A 177 24.63 8.77 -0.35
C PRO A 177 24.57 10.02 -1.24
N PHE A 178 24.08 9.90 -2.47
CA PHE A 178 23.85 11.00 -3.40
C PHE A 178 22.37 10.98 -3.82
N PRO A 179 21.70 12.14 -3.92
CA PRO A 179 20.35 12.18 -4.45
C PRO A 179 20.39 11.71 -5.91
N TYR A 180 19.65 10.65 -6.22
CA TYR A 180 19.43 10.17 -7.59
C TYR A 180 18.44 11.07 -8.37
N PHE A 181 18.00 12.19 -7.78
CA PHE A 181 17.24 13.22 -8.47
C PHE A 181 18.10 13.82 -9.57
N ILE A 182 17.73 13.53 -10.81
CA ILE A 182 18.37 14.11 -11.98
C ILE A 182 17.37 15.12 -12.53
N CYS A 183 17.72 16.41 -12.42
CA CYS A 183 17.10 17.45 -13.24
C CYS A 183 17.42 17.22 -14.72
#